data_AF-A0A846D263-F1
#
_entry.id   AF-A0A846D263-F1
#
_cell.length_a   1.000
_cell.length_b   1.000
_cell.length_c   1.000
_cell.angle_alpha   90.00
_cell.angle_beta   90.00
_cell.angle_gamma   90.00
#
_symmetry.space_group_name_H-M   'P 1'
#
loop_
_entity.id
_entity.type
_entity.pdbx_description
1 polymer ?
#
loop_
_entity_poly.entity_id
_entity_poly.type
_entity_poly.pdbx_seq_one_letter_code
_entity_poly.pdbx_strand_id
1 'polypeptide(L)'
;MTDIQRPNYFTAQFLVEKDFNDEQAYHRDMRLRHNRLLHNWGVVAGLEVTKTGDKKIAVSEGMAIDKDGREIIVLPNSLVPKTINLDGLPLNTTIEITIIYQEIQDKPYLVGKAYPEFPDR
;
A
#
# COMPACT_ATOMS: atom_id res chain seq x y z
N MET A 1 0.24 15.16 22.58
CA MET A 1 -0.45 14.73 21.34
C MET A 1 -0.64 15.98 20.51
N THR A 2 -0.27 15.96 19.24
CA THR A 2 -0.66 17.04 18.32
C THR A 2 -2.16 16.96 18.06
N ASP A 3 -2.83 18.11 17.99
CA ASP A 3 -4.27 18.15 17.74
C ASP A 3 -4.61 17.59 16.35
N ILE A 4 -5.74 16.88 16.24
CA ILE A 4 -6.27 16.41 14.96
C ILE A 4 -7.00 17.58 14.31
N GLN A 5 -6.42 18.13 13.24
CA GLN A 5 -6.95 19.28 12.51
C GLN A 5 -7.13 18.92 11.03
N ARG A 6 -8.20 19.45 10.42
CA ARG A 6 -8.48 19.33 8.98
C ARG A 6 -8.55 20.72 8.36
N PRO A 7 -8.11 20.91 7.10
CA PRO A 7 -8.32 22.16 6.39
C PRO A 7 -9.81 22.55 6.36
N ASN A 8 -10.07 23.84 6.53
CA ASN A 8 -11.42 24.41 6.44
C ASN A 8 -11.49 25.34 5.24
N TYR A 9 -11.94 24.82 4.11
CA TYR A 9 -12.00 25.57 2.87
C TYR A 9 -13.12 26.61 2.87
N PHE A 10 -12.88 27.76 2.21
CA PHE A 10 -13.89 28.81 2.04
C PHE A 10 -13.85 29.43 0.63
N THR A 11 -14.94 30.10 0.25
CA THR A 11 -15.09 30.71 -1.09
C THR A 11 -14.00 31.74 -1.34
N ALA A 12 -13.41 31.70 -2.54
CA ALA A 12 -12.31 32.58 -2.95
C ALA A 12 -11.03 32.45 -2.12
N GLN A 13 -10.86 31.34 -1.38
CA GLN A 13 -9.58 31.01 -0.78
C GLN A 13 -8.52 30.75 -1.85
N PHE A 14 -7.36 31.37 -1.69
CA PHE A 14 -6.18 31.05 -2.49
C PHE A 14 -5.48 29.84 -1.87
N LEU A 15 -5.36 28.75 -2.64
CA LEU A 15 -4.76 27.49 -2.19
C LEU A 15 -3.31 27.39 -2.65
N VAL A 16 -2.45 26.90 -1.77
CA VAL A 16 -1.03 26.62 -2.04
C VAL A 16 -0.70 25.16 -1.75
N GLU A 17 0.50 24.73 -2.14
CA GLU A 17 1.02 23.36 -1.93
C GLU A 17 0.78 22.84 -0.50
N LYS A 18 1.02 23.68 0.51
CA LYS A 18 0.85 23.31 1.91
C LYS A 18 -0.58 22.89 2.25
N ASP A 19 -1.60 23.57 1.70
CA ASP A 19 -3.01 23.24 1.99
C ASP A 19 -3.34 21.82 1.52
N PHE A 20 -2.87 21.44 0.32
CA PHE A 20 -3.05 20.10 -0.22
C PHE A 20 -2.24 19.04 0.55
N ASN A 21 -1.03 19.37 0.97
CA ASN A 21 -0.21 18.46 1.79
C ASN A 21 -0.87 18.21 3.15
N ASP A 22 -1.40 19.25 3.79
CA ASP A 22 -2.10 19.15 5.07
C ASP A 22 -3.39 18.32 4.93
N GLU A 23 -4.16 18.51 3.85
CA GLU A 23 -5.35 17.71 3.54
C GLU A 23 -5.01 16.23 3.35
N GLN A 24 -4.02 15.93 2.51
CA GLN A 24 -3.60 14.55 2.25
C GLN A 24 -3.06 13.87 3.50
N ALA A 25 -2.26 14.57 4.30
CA ALA A 25 -1.78 14.08 5.59
C ALA A 25 -2.93 13.78 6.55
N TYR A 26 -3.91 14.69 6.67
CA TYR A 26 -5.10 14.47 7.50
C TYR A 26 -5.85 13.19 7.11
N HIS A 27 -6.13 13.00 5.82
CA HIS A 27 -6.87 11.83 5.33
C HIS A 27 -6.08 10.53 5.51
N ARG A 28 -4.79 10.51 5.17
CA ARG A 28 -3.92 9.36 5.38
C ARG A 28 -3.87 8.98 6.86
N ASP A 29 -3.63 9.95 7.73
CA ASP A 29 -3.48 9.70 9.16
C ASP A 29 -4.81 9.25 9.82
N MET A 30 -5.95 9.80 9.38
CA MET A 30 -7.26 9.32 9.82
C MET A 30 -7.54 7.88 9.39
N ARG A 31 -7.15 7.49 8.17
CA ARG A 31 -7.28 6.09 7.70
C ARG A 31 -6.38 5.16 8.50
N LEU A 32 -5.11 5.53 8.72
CA LEU A 32 -4.19 4.75 9.56
C LEU A 32 -4.73 4.58 10.98
N ARG A 33 -5.30 5.63 11.59
CA ARG A 33 -5.95 5.55 12.90
C ARG A 33 -7.15 4.61 12.89
N HIS A 34 -8.00 4.70 11.88
CA HIS A 34 -9.16 3.82 11.71
C HIS A 34 -8.72 2.36 11.65
N ASN A 35 -7.78 2.04 10.76
CA ASN A 35 -7.24 0.69 10.59
C ASN A 35 -6.56 0.18 11.87
N ARG A 36 -5.74 1.00 12.53
CA ARG A 36 -4.98 0.59 13.71
C ARG A 36 -5.83 0.38 14.96
N LEU A 37 -6.83 1.24 15.19
CA LEU A 37 -7.56 1.27 16.46
C LEU A 37 -8.89 0.52 16.42
N LEU A 38 -9.48 0.36 15.22
CA LEU A 38 -10.81 -0.25 15.07
C LEU A 38 -10.77 -1.61 14.38
N HIS A 39 -9.64 -2.02 13.80
CA HIS A 39 -9.50 -3.29 13.09
C HIS A 39 -8.28 -4.08 13.57
N ASN A 40 -8.29 -5.38 13.27
CA ASN A 40 -7.12 -6.23 13.45
C ASN A 40 -6.18 -6.10 12.24
N TRP A 41 -4.91 -6.37 12.49
CA TRP A 41 -3.89 -6.50 11.46
C TRP A 41 -3.84 -7.95 10.92
N GLY A 42 -3.29 -8.12 9.72
CA GLY A 42 -3.18 -9.41 9.04
C GLY A 42 -3.55 -9.36 7.56
N VAL A 43 -3.64 -10.54 6.93
CA VAL A 43 -4.10 -10.69 5.53
C VAL A 43 -5.58 -10.34 5.45
N VAL A 44 -5.92 -9.39 4.59
CA VAL A 44 -7.30 -8.95 4.36
C VAL A 44 -7.92 -9.77 3.23
N ALA A 45 -7.23 -9.87 2.10
CA ALA A 45 -7.66 -10.64 0.93
C ALA A 45 -6.44 -10.99 0.05
N GLY A 46 -6.50 -12.13 -0.63
CA GLY A 46 -5.41 -12.61 -1.50
C GLY A 46 -4.17 -13.02 -0.69
N LEU A 47 -2.98 -12.73 -1.23
CA LEU A 47 -1.69 -13.11 -0.63
C LEU A 47 -1.54 -14.62 -0.38
N GLU A 48 -2.13 -15.41 -1.27
CA GLU A 48 -2.11 -16.87 -1.18
C GLU A 48 -0.73 -17.40 -1.52
N VAL A 49 -0.22 -18.29 -0.68
CA VAL A 49 1.06 -18.95 -0.90
C VAL A 49 0.83 -20.25 -1.66
N THR A 50 1.43 -20.36 -2.84
CA THR A 50 1.33 -21.55 -3.70
C THR A 50 2.70 -22.15 -3.96
N LYS A 51 2.80 -23.48 -3.99
CA LYS A 51 4.03 -24.17 -4.39
C LYS A 51 4.16 -24.13 -5.92
N THR A 52 5.28 -23.63 -6.42
CA THR A 52 5.57 -23.53 -7.87
C THR A 52 6.75 -24.40 -8.31
N GLY A 53 7.44 -25.04 -7.37
CA GLY A 53 8.51 -26.02 -7.62
C GLY A 53 8.97 -26.66 -6.32
N ASP A 54 9.99 -27.52 -6.37
CA ASP A 54 10.43 -28.29 -5.18
C ASP A 54 10.82 -27.41 -3.99
N LYS A 55 11.57 -26.33 -4.25
CA LYS A 55 11.96 -25.32 -3.26
C LYS A 55 11.57 -23.92 -3.72
N LYS A 56 10.42 -23.80 -4.37
CA LYS A 56 9.92 -22.51 -4.88
C LYS A 56 8.46 -22.33 -4.55
N ILE A 57 8.13 -21.11 -4.12
CA ILE A 57 6.78 -20.69 -3.80
C ILE A 57 6.45 -19.40 -4.54
N ALA A 58 5.18 -19.14 -4.75
CA ALA A 58 4.67 -17.85 -5.20
C ALA A 58 3.67 -17.29 -4.19
N VAL A 59 3.57 -15.96 -4.14
CA VAL A 59 2.57 -15.24 -3.35
C VAL A 59 1.72 -14.45 -4.33
N SER A 60 0.40 -14.64 -4.29
CA SER A 60 -0.52 -13.91 -5.17
C SER A 60 -0.66 -12.43 -4.78
N GLU A 61 -1.22 -11.63 -5.69
CA GLU A 61 -1.68 -10.29 -5.37
C GLU A 61 -2.68 -10.28 -4.19
N GLY A 62 -2.75 -9.15 -3.51
CA GLY A 62 -3.64 -9.03 -2.38
C GLY A 62 -3.29 -7.85 -1.48
N MET A 63 -3.91 -7.85 -0.30
CA MET A 63 -3.81 -6.78 0.66
C MET A 63 -3.66 -7.33 2.07
N ALA A 64 -2.78 -6.71 2.85
CA ALA A 64 -2.71 -6.88 4.29
C ALA A 64 -2.76 -5.52 4.99
N ILE A 65 -3.04 -5.55 6.28
CA ILE A 65 -2.86 -4.43 7.19
C ILE A 65 -1.77 -4.81 8.19
N ASP A 66 -0.76 -3.94 8.37
CA ASP A 66 0.27 -4.15 9.39
C ASP A 66 -0.21 -3.77 10.79
N LYS A 67 0.56 -4.13 11.82
CA LYS A 67 0.23 -3.82 13.23
C LYS A 67 0.10 -2.31 13.54
N ASP A 68 0.61 -1.44 12.67
CA ASP A 68 0.55 0.01 12.82
C ASP A 68 -0.62 0.62 12.01
N GLY A 69 -1.46 -0.21 11.37
CA GLY A 69 -2.62 0.19 10.58
C GLY A 69 -2.30 0.55 9.13
N ARG A 70 -1.08 0.28 8.65
CA ARG A 70 -0.67 0.58 7.27
C ARG A 70 -1.17 -0.48 6.32
N GLU A 71 -1.68 -0.02 5.18
CA GLU A 71 -2.14 -0.88 4.09
C GLU A 71 -0.95 -1.32 3.25
N ILE A 72 -0.74 -2.63 3.12
CA ILE A 72 0.28 -3.23 2.24
C ILE A 72 -0.47 -3.87 1.07
N ILE A 73 -0.23 -3.37 -0.14
CA ILE A 73 -0.91 -3.83 -1.36
C ILE A 73 0.11 -4.43 -2.30
N VAL A 74 -0.06 -5.71 -2.63
CA VAL A 74 0.70 -6.41 -3.66
C VAL A 74 -0.14 -6.41 -4.93
N LEU A 75 0.26 -5.62 -5.92
CA LEU A 75 -0.41 -5.53 -7.22
C LEU A 75 0.13 -6.58 -8.22
N PRO A 76 -0.63 -6.95 -9.26
CA PRO A 76 -0.18 -7.90 -10.29
C PRO A 76 1.14 -7.53 -10.99
N ASN A 77 1.47 -6.23 -11.06
CA ASN A 77 2.70 -5.70 -11.65
C ASN A 77 3.62 -5.05 -10.60
N SER A 78 3.50 -5.47 -9.33
CA SER A 78 4.38 -4.99 -8.25
C SER A 78 5.82 -5.41 -8.48
N LEU A 79 6.76 -4.61 -7.96
CA LEU A 79 8.20 -4.92 -7.92
C LEU A 79 8.53 -6.03 -6.92
N VAL A 80 7.58 -6.42 -6.06
CA VAL A 80 7.73 -7.53 -5.12
C VAL A 80 7.91 -8.84 -5.93
N PRO A 81 8.93 -9.67 -5.60
CA PRO A 81 9.13 -10.93 -6.29
C PRO A 81 7.89 -11.83 -6.24
N LYS A 82 7.37 -12.20 -7.41
CA LYS A 82 6.24 -13.15 -7.53
C LYS A 82 6.60 -14.56 -7.08
N THR A 83 7.88 -14.90 -7.10
CA THR A 83 8.38 -16.23 -6.71
C THR A 83 9.55 -16.08 -5.76
N ILE A 84 9.52 -16.83 -4.67
CA ILE A 84 10.55 -16.86 -3.64
C ILE A 84 11.24 -18.23 -3.72
N ASN A 85 12.58 -18.21 -3.78
CA ASN A 85 13.39 -19.41 -3.73
C ASN A 85 13.70 -19.77 -2.27
N LEU A 86 13.50 -21.04 -1.93
CA LEU A 86 13.71 -21.62 -0.59
C LEU A 86 15.00 -22.46 -0.53
N ASP A 87 15.85 -22.38 -1.55
CA ASP A 87 17.17 -23.00 -1.55
C ASP A 87 18.01 -22.55 -0.34
N GLY A 88 18.73 -23.49 0.26
CA GLY A 88 19.52 -23.25 1.48
C GLY A 88 18.71 -23.34 2.79
N LEU A 89 17.38 -23.41 2.75
CA LEU A 89 16.57 -23.65 3.94
C LEU A 89 16.56 -25.13 4.34
N PRO A 90 16.49 -25.46 5.65
CA PRO A 90 16.48 -26.83 6.11
C PRO A 90 15.17 -27.54 5.73
N LEU A 91 15.27 -28.82 5.38
CA LEU A 91 14.10 -29.63 5.06
C LEU A 91 13.24 -29.88 6.30
N ASN A 92 11.94 -30.10 6.09
CA ASN A 92 10.96 -30.38 7.14
C ASN A 92 10.92 -29.32 8.26
N THR A 93 11.14 -28.06 7.89
CA THR A 93 11.01 -26.93 8.81
C THR A 93 9.82 -26.04 8.42
N THR A 94 9.22 -25.41 9.43
CA THR A 94 8.25 -24.34 9.22
C THR A 94 9.00 -23.07 8.87
N ILE A 95 8.59 -22.45 7.76
CA ILE A 95 9.10 -21.15 7.33
C ILE A 95 7.99 -20.12 7.48
N GLU A 96 8.36 -18.92 7.93
CA GLU A 96 7.46 -17.78 7.98
C GLU A 96 7.76 -16.85 6.81
N ILE A 97 6.73 -16.47 6.08
CA ILE A 97 6.81 -15.51 4.98
C ILE A 97 6.16 -14.22 5.47
N THR A 98 6.93 -13.14 5.48
CA THR A 98 6.47 -11.85 5.94
C THR A 98 6.42 -10.85 4.80
N ILE A 99 5.34 -10.09 4.72
CA ILE A 99 5.29 -8.88 3.90
C ILE A 99 5.45 -7.67 4.82
N ILE A 100 6.23 -6.69 4.39
CA ILE A 100 6.49 -5.48 5.18
C ILE A 100 6.09 -4.25 4.38
N TYR A 101 5.56 -3.26 5.09
CA TYR A 101 5.23 -1.98 4.50
C TYR A 101 6.52 -1.22 4.14
N GLN A 102 6.56 -0.69 2.93
CA GLN A 102 7.56 0.29 2.51
C GLN A 102 6.87 1.38 1.68
N GLU A 103 7.07 2.64 2.08
CA GLU A 103 6.68 3.77 1.27
C GLU A 103 7.80 4.09 0.27
N ILE A 104 7.45 4.16 -1.01
CA ILE A 104 8.38 4.51 -2.09
C ILE A 104 7.83 5.77 -2.73
N GLN A 105 8.62 6.83 -2.75
CA GLN A 105 8.28 8.01 -3.55
C GLN A 105 8.38 7.64 -5.02
N ASP A 106 7.25 7.65 -5.71
CA ASP A 106 7.22 7.55 -7.16
C ASP A 106 7.52 8.93 -7.79
N LYS A 107 7.88 8.93 -9.07
CA LYS A 107 8.09 10.16 -9.83
C LYS A 107 6.82 11.00 -9.78
N PRO A 108 6.91 12.32 -9.59
CA PRO A 108 5.73 13.18 -9.58
C PRO A 108 4.98 13.01 -10.90
N TYR A 109 3.68 12.69 -10.81
CA TYR A 109 2.80 12.66 -11.96
C TYR A 109 2.61 14.10 -12.44
N LEU A 110 3.25 14.46 -13.55
CA LEU A 110 2.99 15.74 -14.20
C LEU A 110 1.60 15.65 -14.84
N VAL A 111 0.61 16.27 -14.23
CA VAL A 111 -0.70 16.52 -14.83
C VAL A 111 -0.45 17.27 -16.15
N GLY A 112 -0.59 16.59 -17.29
CA GLY A 112 -0.38 17.19 -18.62
C GLY A 112 0.36 16.33 -19.66
N LYS A 113 0.90 15.15 -19.32
CA LYS A 113 1.39 14.19 -20.34
C LYS A 113 0.38 13.07 -20.54
N ALA A 114 -0.47 13.27 -21.55
CA ALA A 114 -1.31 12.32 -22.29
C ALA A 114 -2.14 11.31 -21.46
N TYR A 115 -3.41 11.64 -21.24
CA TYR A 115 -4.43 10.60 -21.28
C TYR A 115 -4.40 9.97 -22.67
N PRO A 116 -4.53 8.63 -22.83
CA PRO A 116 -4.94 8.10 -24.14
C PRO A 116 -6.27 8.77 -24.48
N GLU A 117 -6.32 9.42 -25.63
CA GLU A 117 -7.48 10.19 -26.06
C GLU A 117 -8.74 9.33 -25.94
N PHE A 118 -9.71 9.81 -25.16
CA PHE A 118 -11.03 9.17 -25.11
C PHE A 118 -11.62 9.28 -26.52
N PRO A 119 -12.17 8.20 -27.11
CA PRO A 119 -12.76 8.28 -28.43
C PRO A 119 -13.90 9.30 -28.39
N ASP A 120 -13.83 10.28 -29.29
CA ASP A 120 -14.90 11.26 -29.50
C ASP A 120 -16.23 10.53 -29.67
N ARG A 121 -17.23 10.91 -28.87
CA ARG A 121 -18.62 10.47 -29.03
C ARG A 121 -19.32 11.32 -30.07
#